data_AF-A0A1T3WHS2-F1
#
_entry.id   AF-A0A1T3WHS2-F1
#
_cell.length_a   1.000
_cell.length_b   1.000
_cell.length_c   1.000
_cell.angle_alpha   90.00
_cell.angle_beta   90.00
_cell.angle_gamma   90.00
#
_symmetry.space_group_name_H-M   'P 1'
#
loop_
_entity.id
_entity.type
_entity.pdbx_description
1 polymer ?
#
loop_
_entity_poly.entity_id
_entity_poly.type
_entity_poly.pdbx_seq_one_letter_code
_entity_poly.pdbx_strand_id
1 'polypeptide(L)'
;RLLRIIDWLDHAVELGASGLALGPVFASRTHGYDTTDHRRIDPRLGTDADFDRLIEECRRRGLRVLLDGVFNHVGTDFPRYRDALHSGSGEWFRRGRNGFATFEGHGELIALNHANPDVVAYTVEVMDHWLSRGADGWRLDAAYAVPSSFWAKVLPQVRGRHPQAWFVGEIIHGDYPTQVQAGGLDSVTQYELWKAIWSSLNDGNFHELDWALQRHNTFLQTFVPLTFIGNHDVSRIASQLTDIRHVEHALVLLLTTGGTPSIYAGDEWAWRGVKEERAGGDDAVRPEFGSRPDGPDDTLSLHQYLIGLRRRNAWLHTATTEALQLSNTGYVYRTGTGTDSLVVALNIGDAPMNADLPAAGRVIAGSGAPPVDRVQQLVVPPHGWVIVD
;
A
#
# COMPACT_ATOMS: atom_id res chain seq x y z
N ARG A 1 -6.08 4.65 19.53
CA ARG A 1 -7.51 4.36 19.83
C ARG A 1 -8.35 4.72 18.61
N LEU A 2 -9.35 3.91 18.25
CA LEU A 2 -10.12 4.05 17.01
C LEU A 2 -10.80 5.41 16.88
N LEU A 3 -11.45 5.91 17.94
CA LEU A 3 -12.15 7.20 17.87
C LEU A 3 -11.22 8.40 17.59
N ARG A 4 -9.92 8.30 17.89
CA ARG A 4 -8.95 9.37 17.54
C ARG A 4 -8.74 9.49 16.03
N ILE A 5 -9.06 8.46 15.25
CA ILE A 5 -8.99 8.49 13.79
C ILE A 5 -10.08 9.43 13.23
N ILE A 6 -11.20 9.58 13.93
CA ILE A 6 -12.32 10.43 13.49
C ILE A 6 -11.85 11.88 13.29
N ASP A 7 -10.98 12.37 14.18
CA ASP A 7 -10.43 13.73 14.13
C ASP A 7 -9.55 13.98 12.89
N TRP A 8 -9.11 12.91 12.20
CA TRP A 8 -8.30 12.97 10.99
C TRP A 8 -9.09 12.73 9.70
N LEU A 9 -10.37 12.40 9.77
CA LEU A 9 -11.13 12.06 8.56
C LEU A 9 -11.33 13.27 7.64
N ASP A 10 -11.49 14.47 8.19
CA ASP A 10 -11.59 15.70 7.40
C ASP A 10 -10.27 15.97 6.66
N HIS A 11 -9.12 15.75 7.32
CA HIS A 11 -7.80 15.81 6.67
C HIS A 11 -7.66 14.77 5.55
N ALA A 12 -8.10 13.52 5.77
CA ALA A 12 -8.05 12.49 4.72
C ALA A 12 -8.86 12.89 3.47
N VAL A 13 -10.03 13.52 3.66
CA VAL A 13 -10.84 14.07 2.56
C VAL A 13 -10.13 15.26 1.89
N GLU A 14 -9.59 16.19 2.65
CA GLU A 14 -8.83 17.34 2.14
C GLU A 14 -7.58 16.93 1.36
N LEU A 15 -6.91 15.85 1.77
CA LEU A 15 -5.81 15.22 1.04
C LEU A 15 -6.28 14.65 -0.32
N GLY A 16 -7.55 14.29 -0.43
CA GLY A 16 -8.16 13.68 -1.63
C GLY A 16 -8.18 12.15 -1.60
N ALA A 17 -7.94 11.55 -0.42
CA ALA A 17 -8.01 10.10 -0.23
C ALA A 17 -9.44 9.58 -0.47
N SER A 18 -9.55 8.33 -0.91
CA SER A 18 -10.84 7.65 -1.15
C SER A 18 -11.18 6.61 -0.08
N GLY A 19 -10.28 6.37 0.86
CA GLY A 19 -10.44 5.41 1.93
C GLY A 19 -9.22 5.34 2.83
N LEU A 20 -9.34 4.53 3.87
CA LEU A 20 -8.32 4.28 4.88
C LEU A 20 -7.96 2.79 4.88
N ALA A 21 -6.67 2.49 4.94
CA ALA A 21 -6.18 1.16 5.27
C ALA A 21 -5.74 1.16 6.73
N LEU A 22 -6.43 0.38 7.56
CA LEU A 22 -6.07 0.22 8.96
C LEU A 22 -5.13 -0.98 9.09
N GLY A 23 -4.08 -0.85 9.90
CA GLY A 23 -3.32 -2.01 10.38
C GLY A 23 -4.21 -2.94 11.23
N PRO A 24 -3.66 -4.00 11.83
CA PRO A 24 -4.48 -4.96 12.55
C PRO A 24 -5.14 -4.31 13.78
N VAL A 25 -6.48 -4.28 13.80
CA VAL A 25 -7.28 -3.66 14.86
C VAL A 25 -7.90 -4.68 15.83
N PHE A 26 -7.70 -5.98 15.58
CA PHE A 26 -8.30 -7.04 16.38
C PHE A 26 -7.48 -7.35 17.64
N ALA A 27 -8.16 -7.94 18.62
CA ALA A 27 -7.57 -8.25 19.92
C ALA A 27 -6.29 -9.07 19.77
N SER A 28 -5.19 -8.52 20.28
CA SER A 28 -3.84 -9.07 20.22
C SER A 28 -3.09 -8.77 21.52
N ARG A 29 -1.91 -9.38 21.75
CA ARG A 29 -1.13 -9.06 22.97
C ARG A 29 -0.29 -7.80 22.77
N THR A 30 0.20 -7.56 21.55
CA THR A 30 1.19 -6.52 21.26
C THR A 30 0.77 -5.64 20.08
N HIS A 31 1.37 -5.75 18.91
CA HIS A 31 1.22 -4.77 17.84
C HIS A 31 0.11 -5.12 16.84
N GLY A 32 -0.60 -6.25 17.02
CA GLY A 32 -1.75 -6.61 16.20
C GLY A 32 -1.64 -7.96 15.49
N TYR A 33 -0.42 -8.34 15.08
CA TYR A 33 -0.17 -9.57 14.30
C TYR A 33 -0.17 -10.85 15.15
N ASP A 34 -0.02 -10.72 16.47
CA ASP A 34 -0.20 -11.77 17.45
C ASP A 34 -1.68 -11.91 17.89
N THR A 35 -2.58 -12.07 16.90
CA THR A 35 -4.03 -12.02 17.12
C THR A 35 -4.52 -13.12 18.06
N THR A 36 -5.33 -12.74 19.03
CA THR A 36 -5.95 -13.61 20.04
C THR A 36 -7.44 -13.84 19.80
N ASP A 37 -8.12 -12.89 19.16
CA ASP A 37 -9.51 -13.03 18.72
C ASP A 37 -9.79 -12.10 17.53
N HIS A 38 -9.97 -12.66 16.34
CA HIS A 38 -10.28 -11.90 15.12
C HIS A 38 -11.69 -11.29 15.09
N ARG A 39 -12.60 -11.66 16.00
CA ARG A 39 -13.99 -11.15 16.03
C ARG A 39 -14.21 -10.01 17.00
N ARG A 40 -13.15 -9.51 17.60
CA ARG A 40 -13.22 -8.47 18.62
C ARG A 40 -12.19 -7.40 18.37
N ILE A 41 -12.59 -6.13 18.49
CA ILE A 41 -11.66 -5.02 18.50
C ILE A 41 -10.73 -5.12 19.71
N ASP A 42 -9.46 -4.79 19.51
CA ASP A 42 -8.49 -4.75 20.60
C ASP A 42 -8.91 -3.74 21.69
N PRO A 43 -9.01 -4.16 22.96
CA PRO A 43 -9.44 -3.28 24.05
C PRO A 43 -8.53 -2.07 24.27
N ARG A 44 -7.27 -2.12 23.79
CA ARG A 44 -6.35 -0.97 23.83
C ARG A 44 -6.71 0.07 22.77
N LEU A 45 -7.36 -0.35 21.69
CA LEU A 45 -7.80 0.50 20.59
C LEU A 45 -9.24 1.00 20.80
N GLY A 46 -10.10 0.23 21.45
CA GLY A 46 -11.47 0.64 21.79
C GLY A 46 -12.42 -0.54 21.92
N THR A 47 -13.68 -0.30 21.57
CA THR A 47 -14.75 -1.31 21.54
C THR A 47 -15.25 -1.53 20.12
N ASP A 48 -16.01 -2.61 19.93
CA ASP A 48 -16.77 -2.87 18.70
C ASP A 48 -17.73 -1.71 18.34
N ALA A 49 -18.33 -1.05 19.34
CA ALA A 49 -19.17 0.12 19.09
C ALA A 49 -18.37 1.34 18.62
N ASP A 50 -17.12 1.48 19.07
CA ASP A 50 -16.21 2.53 18.58
C ASP A 50 -15.82 2.27 17.12
N PHE A 51 -15.70 1.00 16.72
CA PHE A 51 -15.49 0.63 15.33
C PHE A 51 -16.71 0.99 14.46
N ASP A 52 -17.92 0.64 14.89
CA ASP A 52 -19.14 1.00 14.15
C ASP A 52 -19.26 2.52 13.96
N ARG A 53 -18.92 3.29 15.00
CA ARG A 53 -18.89 4.76 14.93
C ARG A 53 -17.83 5.27 13.95
N LEU A 54 -16.64 4.68 13.92
CA LEU A 54 -15.61 5.03 12.94
C LEU A 54 -16.10 4.74 11.51
N ILE A 55 -16.70 3.58 11.26
CA ILE A 55 -17.27 3.22 9.95
C ILE A 55 -18.35 4.22 9.53
N GLU A 56 -19.25 4.59 10.45
CA GLU A 56 -20.30 5.58 10.16
C GLU A 56 -19.69 6.93 9.73
N GLU A 57 -18.71 7.43 10.49
CA GLU A 57 -18.07 8.71 10.20
C GLU A 57 -17.23 8.69 8.91
N CYS A 58 -16.60 7.56 8.57
CA CYS A 58 -15.96 7.34 7.27
C CYS A 58 -16.99 7.37 6.13
N ARG A 59 -18.09 6.62 6.27
CA ARG A 59 -19.16 6.53 5.26
C ARG A 59 -19.81 7.89 5.01
N ARG A 60 -20.04 8.70 6.05
CA ARG A 60 -20.56 10.08 5.93
C ARG A 60 -19.68 10.98 5.08
N ARG A 61 -18.38 10.69 5.00
CA ARG A 61 -17.38 11.42 4.22
C ARG A 61 -17.03 10.74 2.89
N GLY A 62 -17.67 9.62 2.57
CA GLY A 62 -17.39 8.84 1.37
C GLY A 62 -16.04 8.10 1.40
N LEU A 63 -15.47 7.88 2.59
CA LEU A 63 -14.24 7.13 2.78
C LEU A 63 -14.54 5.64 2.95
N ARG A 64 -13.87 4.81 2.15
CA ARG A 64 -13.86 3.35 2.28
C ARG A 64 -12.94 2.90 3.41
N VAL A 65 -13.17 1.73 4.01
CA VAL A 65 -12.30 1.18 5.06
C VAL A 65 -11.79 -0.22 4.69
N LEU A 66 -10.47 -0.35 4.59
CA LEU A 66 -9.75 -1.60 4.36
C LEU A 66 -9.16 -2.09 5.70
N LEU A 67 -9.45 -3.34 6.07
CA LEU A 67 -8.93 -3.96 7.30
C LEU A 67 -7.75 -4.89 7.03
N ASP A 68 -6.82 -4.99 7.97
CA ASP A 68 -5.73 -5.96 7.93
C ASP A 68 -6.15 -7.32 8.53
N GLY A 69 -6.04 -8.38 7.74
CA GLY A 69 -6.48 -9.74 8.04
C GLY A 69 -5.30 -10.68 8.23
N VAL A 70 -4.93 -10.91 9.49
CA VAL A 70 -3.84 -11.81 9.89
C VAL A 70 -4.33 -13.26 9.94
N PHE A 71 -4.35 -13.93 8.79
CA PHE A 71 -4.86 -15.30 8.64
C PHE A 71 -3.77 -16.34 8.34
N ASN A 72 -2.51 -15.94 8.35
CA ASN A 72 -1.37 -16.85 8.25
C ASN A 72 -1.07 -17.54 9.60
N HIS A 73 -1.13 -16.77 10.69
CA HIS A 73 -0.79 -17.20 12.03
C HIS A 73 -1.69 -16.54 13.09
N VAL A 74 -1.60 -17.01 14.33
CA VAL A 74 -2.28 -16.45 15.50
C VAL A 74 -1.33 -16.35 16.70
N GLY A 75 -1.68 -15.53 17.69
CA GLY A 75 -0.94 -15.42 18.94
C GLY A 75 -1.11 -16.64 19.86
N THR A 76 -0.21 -16.77 20.83
CA THR A 76 -0.21 -17.87 21.82
C THR A 76 -1.41 -17.89 22.78
N ASP A 77 -2.15 -16.80 22.87
CA ASP A 77 -3.38 -16.73 23.68
C ASP A 77 -4.65 -17.05 22.87
N PHE A 78 -4.52 -17.37 21.59
CA PHE A 78 -5.67 -17.76 20.77
C PHE A 78 -6.37 -18.99 21.37
N PRO A 79 -7.69 -18.95 21.66
CA PRO A 79 -8.36 -20.00 22.43
C PRO A 79 -8.14 -21.41 21.89
N ARG A 80 -8.25 -21.59 20.56
CA ARG A 80 -8.06 -22.91 19.94
C ARG A 80 -6.62 -23.42 20.05
N TYR A 81 -5.63 -22.52 20.12
CA TYR A 81 -4.25 -22.92 20.36
C TYR A 81 -4.06 -23.38 21.80
N ARG A 82 -4.62 -22.65 22.76
CA ARG A 82 -4.62 -23.07 24.17
C ARG A 82 -5.31 -24.42 24.33
N ASP A 83 -6.46 -24.64 23.69
CA ASP A 83 -7.14 -25.92 23.72
C ASP A 83 -6.29 -27.04 23.09
N ALA A 84 -5.62 -26.76 21.97
CA ALA A 84 -4.75 -27.72 21.31
C ALA A 84 -3.54 -28.16 22.17
N LEU A 85 -3.04 -27.28 23.04
CA LEU A 85 -1.98 -27.62 24.01
C LEU A 85 -2.45 -28.60 25.09
N HIS A 86 -3.73 -28.53 25.50
CA HIS A 86 -4.27 -29.35 26.60
C HIS A 86 -4.95 -30.63 26.12
N SER A 87 -5.61 -30.59 24.96
CA SER A 87 -6.50 -31.65 24.48
C SER A 87 -5.98 -32.41 23.25
N GLY A 88 -4.88 -31.95 22.65
CA GLY A 88 -4.28 -32.58 21.47
C GLY A 88 -5.00 -32.32 20.15
N SER A 89 -6.09 -31.53 20.14
CA SER A 89 -6.86 -31.09 18.96
C SER A 89 -6.11 -30.04 18.12
N GLY A 90 -4.89 -30.39 17.70
CA GLY A 90 -3.97 -29.50 16.99
C GLY A 90 -4.19 -29.38 15.49
N GLU A 91 -5.31 -29.86 14.95
CA GLU A 91 -5.57 -29.90 13.50
C GLU A 91 -5.68 -28.51 12.87
N TRP A 92 -5.99 -27.49 13.68
CA TRP A 92 -6.02 -26.09 13.29
C TRP A 92 -4.65 -25.48 13.02
N PHE A 93 -3.57 -26.14 13.47
CA PHE A 93 -2.23 -25.59 13.42
C PHE A 93 -1.30 -26.53 12.67
N ARG A 94 -0.40 -25.95 11.87
CA ARG A 94 0.58 -26.74 11.14
C ARG A 94 1.57 -27.38 12.14
N ARG A 95 1.88 -28.67 11.97
CA ARG A 95 2.91 -29.33 12.78
C ARG A 95 4.31 -28.93 12.29
N GLY A 96 5.19 -28.60 13.21
CA GLY A 96 6.62 -28.34 12.99
C GLY A 96 7.48 -29.48 13.52
N ARG A 97 8.81 -29.31 13.50
CA ARG A 97 9.76 -30.33 14.00
C ARG A 97 9.61 -30.60 15.50
N ASN A 98 9.39 -29.54 16.30
CA ASN A 98 9.31 -29.61 17.77
C ASN A 98 7.99 -29.03 18.28
N GLY A 99 6.85 -29.50 17.75
CA GLY A 99 5.52 -29.04 18.16
C GLY A 99 4.74 -28.39 17.02
N PHE A 100 4.15 -27.22 17.25
CA PHE A 100 3.49 -26.45 16.19
C PHE A 100 4.49 -25.59 15.43
N ALA A 101 4.28 -25.45 14.13
CA ALA A 101 5.08 -24.56 13.30
C ALA A 101 4.76 -23.11 13.64
N THR A 102 5.76 -22.26 13.53
CA THR A 102 5.64 -20.82 13.75
C THR A 102 5.93 -20.05 12.47
N PHE A 103 5.49 -18.80 12.43
CA PHE A 103 5.82 -17.88 11.35
C PHE A 103 7.26 -17.40 11.50
N GLU A 104 8.09 -17.60 10.46
CA GLU A 104 9.50 -17.19 10.38
C GLU A 104 10.38 -17.50 11.61
N GLY A 105 10.00 -18.52 12.41
CA GLY A 105 10.72 -18.89 13.63
C GLY A 105 10.34 -18.07 14.88
N HIS A 106 9.40 -17.14 14.78
CA HIS A 106 8.88 -16.37 15.91
C HIS A 106 8.00 -17.25 16.82
N GLY A 107 8.51 -17.59 18.00
CA GLY A 107 7.85 -18.51 18.94
C GLY A 107 6.43 -18.13 19.35
N GLU A 108 6.04 -16.87 19.18
CA GLU A 108 4.75 -16.33 19.59
C GLU A 108 3.68 -16.34 18.48
N LEU A 109 4.07 -16.63 17.23
CA LEU A 109 3.20 -16.57 16.05
C LEU A 109 2.97 -17.97 15.51
N ILE A 110 1.86 -18.59 15.93
CA ILE A 110 1.55 -19.99 15.63
C ILE A 110 0.87 -20.12 14.26
N ALA A 111 1.47 -20.87 13.34
CA ALA A 111 1.00 -20.99 11.97
C ALA A 111 -0.28 -21.84 11.87
N LEU A 112 -1.30 -21.28 11.22
CA LEU A 112 -2.55 -21.98 10.94
C LEU A 112 -2.36 -23.09 9.90
N ASN A 113 -3.22 -24.10 9.95
CA ASN A 113 -3.27 -25.16 8.95
C ASN A 113 -4.28 -24.82 7.86
N HIS A 114 -3.82 -24.19 6.79
CA HIS A 114 -4.66 -23.79 5.66
C HIS A 114 -5.26 -24.96 4.84
N ALA A 115 -4.90 -26.21 5.14
CA ALA A 115 -5.59 -27.39 4.59
C ALA A 115 -6.86 -27.76 5.39
N ASN A 116 -7.01 -27.26 6.62
CA ASN A 116 -8.13 -27.60 7.49
C ASN A 116 -9.41 -26.84 7.08
N PRO A 117 -10.54 -27.53 6.80
CA PRO A 117 -11.80 -26.88 6.44
C PRO A 117 -12.37 -25.97 7.54
N ASP A 118 -12.12 -26.24 8.81
CA ASP A 118 -12.57 -25.40 9.92
C ASP A 118 -11.85 -24.05 9.94
N VAL A 119 -10.57 -24.01 9.53
CA VAL A 119 -9.80 -22.77 9.39
C VAL A 119 -10.36 -21.95 8.23
N VAL A 120 -10.72 -22.60 7.12
CA VAL A 120 -11.42 -21.95 5.99
C VAL A 120 -12.75 -21.35 6.46
N ALA A 121 -13.59 -22.13 7.12
CA ALA A 121 -14.89 -21.67 7.62
C ALA A 121 -14.75 -20.50 8.60
N TYR A 122 -13.77 -20.59 9.52
CA TYR A 122 -13.48 -19.52 10.46
C TYR A 122 -13.07 -18.21 9.78
N THR A 123 -12.14 -18.26 8.82
CA THR A 123 -11.72 -17.06 8.06
C THR A 123 -12.90 -16.46 7.30
N VAL A 124 -13.73 -17.29 6.68
CA VAL A 124 -14.96 -16.86 5.97
C VAL A 124 -15.94 -16.17 6.92
N GLU A 125 -16.11 -16.68 8.14
CA GLU A 125 -16.98 -16.07 9.17
C GLU A 125 -16.41 -14.75 9.72
N VAL A 126 -15.09 -14.66 9.93
CA VAL A 126 -14.42 -13.42 10.37
C VAL A 126 -14.56 -12.34 9.30
N MET A 127 -14.27 -12.66 8.04
CA MET A 127 -14.38 -11.71 6.93
C MET A 127 -15.80 -11.19 6.78
N ASP A 128 -16.79 -12.10 6.83
CA ASP A 128 -18.20 -11.74 6.77
C ASP A 128 -18.66 -10.85 7.92
N HIS A 129 -18.20 -11.14 9.14
CA HIS A 129 -18.56 -10.37 10.32
C HIS A 129 -18.23 -8.88 10.14
N TRP A 130 -16.99 -8.56 9.75
CA TRP A 130 -16.56 -7.16 9.64
C TRP A 130 -17.03 -6.47 8.36
N LEU A 131 -17.14 -7.20 7.24
CA LEU A 131 -17.74 -6.65 6.01
C LEU A 131 -19.23 -6.31 6.22
N SER A 132 -19.96 -7.15 6.96
CA SER A 132 -21.36 -6.87 7.35
C SER A 132 -21.49 -5.66 8.28
N ARG A 133 -20.40 -5.24 8.93
CA ARG A 133 -20.32 -4.02 9.76
C ARG A 133 -19.80 -2.80 8.99
N GLY A 134 -19.63 -2.92 7.68
CA GLY A 134 -19.34 -1.80 6.78
C GLY A 134 -17.86 -1.58 6.45
N ALA A 135 -16.98 -2.54 6.77
CA ALA A 135 -15.68 -2.58 6.09
C ALA A 135 -15.87 -2.87 4.59
N ASP A 136 -14.97 -2.35 3.76
CA ASP A 136 -15.05 -2.43 2.29
C ASP A 136 -14.08 -3.46 1.69
N GLY A 137 -13.21 -4.05 2.50
CA GLY A 137 -12.24 -5.00 2.00
C GLY A 137 -11.23 -5.47 3.03
N TRP A 138 -10.29 -6.27 2.54
CA TRP A 138 -9.24 -6.89 3.34
C TRP A 138 -7.86 -6.77 2.68
N ARG A 139 -6.89 -6.22 3.41
CA ARG A 139 -5.46 -6.46 3.21
C ARG A 139 -5.10 -7.75 3.92
N LEU A 140 -4.58 -8.73 3.19
CA LEU A 140 -4.29 -10.06 3.72
C LEU A 140 -2.80 -10.14 4.06
N ASP A 141 -2.52 -10.14 5.36
CA ASP A 141 -1.15 -10.22 5.90
C ASP A 141 -0.44 -11.51 5.50
N ALA A 142 0.85 -11.38 5.21
CA ALA A 142 1.74 -12.46 4.84
C ALA A 142 1.11 -13.43 3.82
N ALA A 143 0.36 -12.90 2.85
CA ALA A 143 -0.35 -13.71 1.87
C ALA A 143 0.63 -14.56 1.03
N TYR A 144 1.88 -14.12 0.87
CA TYR A 144 2.97 -14.90 0.28
C TYR A 144 3.29 -16.22 1.03
N ALA A 145 2.96 -16.30 2.32
CA ALA A 145 3.15 -17.49 3.15
C ALA A 145 1.91 -18.39 3.23
N VAL A 146 0.78 -17.95 2.66
CA VAL A 146 -0.49 -18.69 2.64
C VAL A 146 -0.72 -19.28 1.25
N PRO A 147 -0.98 -20.60 1.12
CA PRO A 147 -1.21 -21.21 -0.19
C PRO A 147 -2.40 -20.57 -0.93
N SER A 148 -2.25 -20.22 -2.21
CA SER A 148 -3.35 -19.64 -3.00
C SER A 148 -4.61 -20.51 -3.04
N SER A 149 -4.47 -21.83 -2.90
CA SER A 149 -5.60 -22.77 -2.81
C SER A 149 -6.47 -22.58 -1.57
N PHE A 150 -5.95 -21.96 -0.51
CA PHE A 150 -6.73 -21.53 0.65
C PHE A 150 -7.63 -20.35 0.29
N TRP A 151 -7.06 -19.31 -0.31
CA TRP A 151 -7.80 -18.12 -0.76
C TRP A 151 -8.87 -18.48 -1.80
N ALA A 152 -8.56 -19.40 -2.72
CA ALA A 152 -9.51 -19.94 -3.69
C ALA A 152 -10.75 -20.60 -3.06
N LYS A 153 -10.63 -21.10 -1.82
CA LYS A 153 -11.76 -21.64 -1.05
C LYS A 153 -12.48 -20.55 -0.24
N VAL A 154 -11.75 -19.60 0.32
CA VAL A 154 -12.29 -18.54 1.19
C VAL A 154 -13.01 -17.45 0.39
N LEU A 155 -12.31 -16.80 -0.55
CA LEU A 155 -12.76 -15.55 -1.16
C LEU A 155 -14.07 -15.67 -1.95
N PRO A 156 -14.34 -16.75 -2.72
CA PRO A 156 -15.63 -16.90 -3.39
C PRO A 156 -16.82 -16.94 -2.43
N GLN A 157 -16.67 -17.55 -1.25
CA GLN A 157 -17.73 -17.62 -0.23
C GLN A 157 -18.00 -16.25 0.41
N VAL A 158 -16.96 -15.44 0.59
CA VAL A 158 -17.09 -14.07 1.11
C VAL A 158 -17.72 -13.16 0.04
N ARG A 159 -17.24 -13.22 -1.20
CA ARG A 159 -17.79 -12.45 -2.33
C ARG A 159 -19.25 -12.77 -2.64
N GLY A 160 -19.69 -14.01 -2.39
CA GLY A 160 -21.10 -14.39 -2.51
C GLY A 160 -22.03 -13.56 -1.62
N ARG A 161 -21.53 -13.03 -0.49
CA ARG A 161 -22.26 -12.14 0.44
C ARG A 161 -21.87 -10.67 0.27
N HIS A 162 -20.61 -10.40 -0.09
CA HIS A 162 -20.03 -9.07 -0.21
C HIS A 162 -19.38 -8.88 -1.59
N PRO A 163 -20.16 -8.73 -2.67
CA PRO A 163 -19.64 -8.72 -4.04
C PRO A 163 -18.76 -7.51 -4.37
N GLN A 164 -18.84 -6.45 -3.57
CA GLN A 164 -18.02 -5.23 -3.72
C GLN A 164 -16.77 -5.23 -2.82
N ALA A 165 -16.56 -6.27 -2.02
CA ALA A 165 -15.40 -6.35 -1.14
C ALA A 165 -14.11 -6.47 -1.97
N TRP A 166 -13.13 -5.64 -1.63
CA TRP A 166 -11.82 -5.61 -2.29
C TRP A 166 -10.78 -6.39 -1.47
N PHE A 167 -10.07 -7.31 -2.11
CA PHE A 167 -9.06 -8.17 -1.46
C PHE A 167 -7.68 -7.93 -2.04
N VAL A 168 -6.77 -7.41 -1.21
CA VAL A 168 -5.38 -7.17 -1.56
C VAL A 168 -4.46 -8.06 -0.74
N GLY A 169 -3.61 -8.85 -1.39
CA GLY A 169 -2.64 -9.69 -0.70
C GLY A 169 -1.31 -8.97 -0.44
N GLU A 170 -0.74 -9.12 0.74
CA GLU A 170 0.68 -8.84 0.94
C GLU A 170 1.51 -9.95 0.28
N ILE A 171 2.06 -9.64 -0.89
CA ILE A 171 2.99 -10.52 -1.62
C ILE A 171 4.26 -9.74 -1.87
N ILE A 172 5.39 -10.33 -1.48
CA ILE A 172 6.72 -9.69 -1.54
C ILE A 172 7.66 -10.38 -2.54
N HIS A 173 7.30 -11.56 -3.05
CA HIS A 173 8.10 -12.32 -4.00
C HIS A 173 7.27 -13.38 -4.75
N GLY A 174 7.87 -13.94 -5.81
CA GLY A 174 7.30 -15.05 -6.57
C GLY A 174 6.61 -14.59 -7.86
N ASP A 175 5.66 -15.41 -8.33
CA ASP A 175 4.84 -15.11 -9.51
C ASP A 175 3.54 -14.44 -9.06
N TYR A 176 3.47 -13.12 -9.18
CA TYR A 176 2.34 -12.31 -8.71
C TYR A 176 1.06 -12.58 -9.53
N PRO A 177 1.06 -12.50 -10.88
CA PRO A 177 -0.13 -12.82 -11.69
C PRO A 177 -0.73 -14.19 -11.40
N THR A 178 0.11 -15.23 -11.31
CA THR A 178 -0.37 -16.59 -11.02
C THR A 178 -1.00 -16.67 -9.63
N GLN A 179 -0.39 -16.06 -8.61
CA GLN A 179 -0.94 -16.05 -7.25
C GLN A 179 -2.28 -15.29 -7.16
N VAL A 180 -2.41 -14.16 -7.87
CA VAL A 180 -3.65 -13.39 -7.93
C VAL A 180 -4.77 -14.20 -8.57
N GLN A 181 -4.53 -14.77 -9.75
CA GLN A 181 -5.53 -15.57 -10.46
C GLN A 181 -5.91 -16.84 -9.69
N ALA A 182 -4.92 -17.57 -9.15
CA ALA A 182 -5.15 -18.80 -8.42
C ALA A 182 -5.86 -18.56 -7.08
N GLY A 183 -5.57 -17.44 -6.41
CA GLY A 183 -6.16 -17.08 -5.12
C GLY A 183 -7.50 -16.35 -5.22
N GLY A 184 -7.82 -15.75 -6.37
CA GLY A 184 -9.00 -14.89 -6.54
C GLY A 184 -8.87 -13.51 -5.87
N LEU A 185 -7.64 -13.02 -5.72
CA LEU A 185 -7.34 -11.68 -5.20
C LEU A 185 -7.68 -10.61 -6.24
N ASP A 186 -7.96 -9.38 -5.81
CA ASP A 186 -8.15 -8.24 -6.71
C ASP A 186 -6.84 -7.50 -6.97
N SER A 187 -5.93 -7.54 -6.00
CA SER A 187 -4.69 -6.78 -6.02
C SER A 187 -3.64 -7.40 -5.10
N VAL A 188 -2.41 -6.91 -5.18
CA VAL A 188 -1.28 -7.25 -4.30
C VAL A 188 -0.39 -6.04 -4.09
N THR A 189 0.36 -6.05 -2.99
CA THR A 189 1.39 -5.05 -2.69
C THR A 189 2.51 -5.05 -3.73
N GLN A 190 2.89 -3.88 -4.22
CA GLN A 190 3.90 -3.75 -5.27
C GLN A 190 5.28 -3.34 -4.73
N TYR A 191 5.93 -4.26 -4.02
CA TYR A 191 7.27 -4.05 -3.45
C TYR A 191 8.37 -3.91 -4.50
N GLU A 192 8.20 -4.50 -5.69
CA GLU A 192 9.22 -4.41 -6.76
C GLU A 192 9.34 -2.98 -7.27
N LEU A 193 8.22 -2.30 -7.52
CA LEU A 193 8.22 -0.90 -7.93
C LEU A 193 8.65 0.03 -6.78
N TRP A 194 8.16 -0.22 -5.56
CA TRP A 194 8.60 0.53 -4.37
C TRP A 194 10.13 0.56 -4.27
N LYS A 195 10.76 -0.61 -4.39
CA LYS A 195 12.23 -0.74 -4.33
C LYS A 195 12.90 0.03 -5.45
N ALA A 196 12.47 -0.19 -6.69
CA ALA A 196 13.06 0.44 -7.86
C ALA A 196 12.92 1.97 -7.85
N ILE A 197 11.84 2.51 -7.28
CA ILE A 197 11.66 3.97 -7.12
C ILE A 197 12.78 4.54 -6.23
N TRP A 198 12.91 4.08 -4.99
CA TRP A 198 13.89 4.71 -4.09
C TRP A 198 15.34 4.37 -4.47
N SER A 199 15.62 3.16 -4.97
CA SER A 199 16.99 2.76 -5.33
C SER A 199 17.48 3.55 -6.54
N SER A 200 16.66 3.68 -7.59
CA SER A 200 17.05 4.43 -8.79
C SER A 200 17.30 5.91 -8.51
N LEU A 201 16.53 6.51 -7.61
CA LEU A 201 16.72 7.90 -7.17
C LEU A 201 18.03 8.08 -6.39
N ASN A 202 18.36 7.15 -5.50
CA ASN A 202 19.60 7.21 -4.71
C ASN A 202 20.85 6.88 -5.55
N ASP A 203 20.78 5.85 -6.37
CA ASP A 203 21.94 5.28 -7.07
C ASP A 203 22.20 5.97 -8.42
N GLY A 204 21.27 6.81 -8.89
CA GLY A 204 21.36 7.42 -10.21
C GLY A 204 21.19 6.40 -11.32
N ASN A 205 20.15 5.56 -11.24
CA ASN A 205 19.97 4.43 -12.17
C ASN A 205 18.52 4.27 -12.62
N PHE A 206 18.03 5.18 -13.47
CA PHE A 206 16.68 5.02 -14.03
C PHE A 206 16.50 3.84 -14.98
N HIS A 207 17.58 3.18 -15.42
CA HIS A 207 17.44 1.92 -16.17
C HIS A 207 16.84 0.80 -15.30
N GLU A 208 17.16 0.76 -14.01
CA GLU A 208 16.53 -0.17 -13.05
C GLU A 208 15.03 0.16 -12.89
N LEU A 209 14.69 1.44 -12.78
CA LEU A 209 13.32 1.89 -12.67
C LEU A 209 12.49 1.55 -13.91
N ASP A 210 13.01 1.81 -15.11
CA ASP A 210 12.32 1.47 -16.36
C ASP A 210 12.09 -0.04 -16.46
N TRP A 211 13.09 -0.86 -16.12
CA TRP A 211 12.92 -2.31 -16.08
C TRP A 211 11.80 -2.76 -15.14
N ALA A 212 11.73 -2.18 -13.95
CA ALA A 212 10.66 -2.45 -12.99
C ALA A 212 9.29 -1.98 -13.49
N LEU A 213 9.22 -0.83 -14.19
CA LEU A 213 8.00 -0.31 -14.81
C LEU A 213 7.52 -1.19 -15.97
N GLN A 214 8.43 -1.73 -16.80
CA GLN A 214 8.06 -2.68 -17.84
C GLN A 214 7.46 -3.96 -17.24
N ARG A 215 8.04 -4.46 -16.15
CA ARG A 215 7.46 -5.58 -15.41
C ARG A 215 6.12 -5.23 -14.77
N HIS A 216 5.97 -4.03 -14.21
CA HIS A 216 4.72 -3.51 -13.67
C HIS A 216 3.62 -3.42 -14.74
N ASN A 217 3.96 -3.04 -15.97
CA ASN A 217 3.02 -3.08 -17.11
C ASN A 217 2.46 -4.49 -17.35
N THR A 218 3.27 -5.54 -17.17
CA THR A 218 2.77 -6.92 -17.29
C THR A 218 1.78 -7.29 -16.19
N PHE A 219 1.92 -6.72 -14.98
CA PHE A 219 0.95 -6.94 -13.91
C PHE A 219 -0.38 -6.29 -14.26
N LEU A 220 -0.35 -5.05 -14.78
CA LEU A 220 -1.54 -4.29 -15.20
C LEU A 220 -2.37 -4.98 -16.30
N GLN A 221 -1.79 -5.93 -17.05
CA GLN A 221 -2.54 -6.77 -17.99
C GLN A 221 -3.42 -7.82 -17.30
N THR A 222 -3.13 -8.13 -16.03
CA THR A 222 -3.82 -9.17 -15.25
C THR A 222 -4.60 -8.60 -14.07
N PHE A 223 -4.03 -7.66 -13.31
CA PHE A 223 -4.63 -7.05 -12.13
C PHE A 223 -4.00 -5.67 -11.87
N VAL A 224 -4.66 -4.82 -11.09
CA VAL A 224 -4.11 -3.50 -10.76
C VAL A 224 -3.43 -3.55 -9.37
N PRO A 225 -2.10 -3.41 -9.26
CA PRO A 225 -1.39 -3.54 -7.98
C PRO A 225 -1.65 -2.37 -7.02
N LEU A 226 -1.52 -2.63 -5.71
CA LEU A 226 -1.44 -1.60 -4.67
C LEU A 226 -0.01 -1.04 -4.65
N THR A 227 0.16 0.20 -5.11
CA THR A 227 1.46 0.88 -5.20
C THR A 227 1.69 1.76 -3.98
N PHE A 228 2.93 1.92 -3.55
CA PHE A 228 3.30 2.75 -2.41
C PHE A 228 4.78 3.16 -2.49
N ILE A 229 5.14 4.24 -1.80
CA ILE A 229 6.54 4.66 -1.59
C ILE A 229 6.98 4.54 -0.12
N GLY A 230 6.02 4.32 0.78
CA GLY A 230 6.22 4.06 2.20
C GLY A 230 5.08 3.18 2.74
N ASN A 231 5.37 2.44 3.81
CA ASN A 231 4.39 1.69 4.61
C ASN A 231 4.96 1.44 6.01
N HIS A 232 4.30 0.58 6.80
CA HIS A 232 4.65 0.31 8.19
C HIS A 232 5.80 -0.70 8.39
N ASP A 233 6.34 -1.28 7.31
CA ASP A 233 7.39 -2.32 7.31
C ASP A 233 8.67 -1.87 6.59
N VAL A 234 8.74 -0.60 6.20
CA VAL A 234 9.90 -0.02 5.51
C VAL A 234 10.23 1.35 6.09
N SER A 235 11.48 1.78 5.95
CA SER A 235 11.88 3.15 6.27
C SER A 235 11.02 4.16 5.51
N ARG A 236 10.64 5.25 6.16
CA ARG A 236 9.88 6.32 5.53
C ARG A 236 10.65 6.91 4.36
N ILE A 237 9.96 7.28 3.28
CA ILE A 237 10.59 7.72 2.03
C ILE A 237 11.54 8.91 2.25
N ALA A 238 11.18 9.86 3.12
CA ALA A 238 12.00 11.02 3.46
C ALA A 238 13.27 10.68 4.28
N SER A 239 13.38 9.46 4.81
CA SER A 239 14.60 8.92 5.44
C SER A 239 15.33 7.91 4.56
N GLN A 240 14.62 7.29 3.62
CA GLN A 240 15.19 6.33 2.67
C GLN A 240 16.01 7.02 1.58
N LEU A 241 15.59 8.22 1.15
CA LEU A 241 16.28 8.99 0.11
C LEU A 241 17.48 9.76 0.67
N THR A 242 18.60 9.72 -0.05
CA THR A 242 19.83 10.42 0.32
C THR A 242 19.76 11.93 0.04
N ASP A 243 18.91 12.33 -0.90
CA ASP A 243 18.59 13.73 -1.24
C ASP A 243 17.10 13.99 -1.03
N ILE A 244 16.78 14.90 -0.11
CA ILE A 244 15.40 15.22 0.25
C ILE A 244 14.60 15.80 -0.92
N ARG A 245 15.27 16.43 -1.91
CA ARG A 245 14.62 16.97 -3.10
C ARG A 245 13.93 15.88 -3.92
N HIS A 246 14.38 14.63 -3.82
CA HIS A 246 13.85 13.50 -4.59
C HIS A 246 12.59 12.88 -3.97
N VAL A 247 12.14 13.36 -2.80
CA VAL A 247 10.83 12.97 -2.25
C VAL A 247 9.71 13.34 -3.23
N GLU A 248 9.83 14.50 -3.89
CA GLU A 248 8.88 14.92 -4.91
C GLU A 248 8.89 13.96 -6.11
N HIS A 249 10.07 13.50 -6.56
CA HIS A 249 10.18 12.54 -7.66
C HIS A 249 9.50 11.21 -7.32
N ALA A 250 9.71 10.70 -6.11
CA ALA A 250 9.06 9.47 -5.65
C ALA A 250 7.52 9.61 -5.64
N LEU A 251 7.01 10.77 -5.19
CA LEU A 251 5.59 11.06 -5.19
C LEU A 251 5.01 11.23 -6.61
N VAL A 252 5.73 11.91 -7.49
CA VAL A 252 5.37 12.03 -8.92
C VAL A 252 5.24 10.63 -9.52
N LEU A 253 6.25 9.78 -9.37
CA LEU A 253 6.22 8.40 -9.84
C LEU A 253 5.02 7.62 -9.29
N LEU A 254 4.74 7.73 -7.99
CA LEU A 254 3.60 7.04 -7.37
C LEU A 254 2.25 7.46 -7.98
N LEU A 255 2.07 8.75 -8.26
CA LEU A 255 0.77 9.31 -8.64
C LEU A 255 0.54 9.39 -10.15
N THR A 256 1.58 9.22 -10.98
CA THR A 256 1.50 9.18 -12.45
C THR A 256 1.62 7.77 -13.06
N THR A 257 1.99 6.76 -12.28
CA THR A 257 2.05 5.36 -12.77
C THR A 257 0.74 4.60 -12.53
N GLY A 258 0.53 3.52 -13.29
CA GLY A 258 -0.61 2.61 -13.11
C GLY A 258 -0.67 2.01 -11.71
N GLY A 259 -1.86 1.81 -11.13
CA GLY A 259 -1.98 1.21 -9.80
C GLY A 259 -3.07 1.81 -8.90
N THR A 260 -3.15 1.27 -7.69
CA THR A 260 -3.93 1.82 -6.57
C THR A 260 -2.96 2.40 -5.55
N PRO A 261 -2.65 3.70 -5.60
CA PRO A 261 -1.64 4.29 -4.72
C PRO A 261 -2.13 4.34 -3.27
N SER A 262 -1.28 3.88 -2.36
CA SER A 262 -1.41 4.03 -0.91
C SER A 262 -0.42 5.07 -0.41
N ILE A 263 -0.92 6.06 0.33
CA ILE A 263 -0.10 7.05 1.02
C ILE A 263 0.03 6.60 2.47
N TYR A 264 1.27 6.42 2.94
CA TYR A 264 1.48 6.09 4.34
C TYR A 264 1.35 7.37 5.17
N ALA A 265 0.45 7.35 6.15
CA ALA A 265 0.11 8.53 6.89
C ALA A 265 1.37 9.16 7.53
N GLY A 266 1.50 10.47 7.39
CA GLY A 266 2.70 11.23 7.76
C GLY A 266 3.63 11.55 6.59
N ASP A 267 3.63 10.73 5.53
CA ASP A 267 4.49 10.98 4.36
C ASP A 267 4.05 12.24 3.58
N GLU A 268 2.79 12.66 3.72
CA GLU A 268 2.29 13.93 3.19
C GLU A 268 2.93 15.17 3.84
N TRP A 269 3.60 15.00 4.99
CA TRP A 269 4.44 16.02 5.63
C TRP A 269 5.92 15.63 5.65
N ALA A 270 6.33 14.70 4.78
CA ALA A 270 7.68 14.16 4.72
C ALA A 270 8.22 13.68 6.08
N TRP A 271 7.37 13.02 6.88
CA TRP A 271 7.79 12.46 8.16
C TRP A 271 8.97 11.50 7.97
N ARG A 272 9.89 11.51 8.94
CA ARG A 272 11.11 10.71 8.94
C ARG A 272 10.99 9.53 9.89
N GLY A 273 11.68 8.45 9.57
CA GLY A 273 11.67 7.21 10.33
C GLY A 273 12.49 6.14 9.61
N VAL A 274 13.40 5.50 10.35
CA VAL A 274 14.26 4.42 9.83
C VAL A 274 13.82 3.12 10.47
N LYS A 275 13.55 2.10 9.66
CA LYS A 275 13.33 0.74 10.14
C LYS A 275 14.67 0.11 10.49
N GLU A 276 14.74 -0.55 11.63
CA GLU A 276 15.93 -1.26 12.09
C GLU A 276 15.68 -2.75 12.25
N GLU A 277 16.69 -3.58 12.00
CA GLU A 277 16.60 -5.04 12.14
C GLU A 277 16.85 -5.47 13.59
N ARG A 278 15.96 -5.06 14.49
CA ARG A 278 15.97 -5.40 15.93
C ARG A 278 14.57 -5.36 16.54
N ALA A 279 14.41 -5.87 17.76
CA ALA A 279 13.17 -5.69 18.52
C ALA A 279 12.84 -4.19 18.69
N GLY A 280 11.58 -3.81 18.43
CA GLY A 280 11.13 -2.41 18.40
C GLY A 280 11.72 -1.59 17.24
N GLY A 281 12.30 -2.25 16.23
CA GLY A 281 12.92 -1.58 15.09
C GLY A 281 11.93 -0.87 14.16
N ASP A 282 10.64 -1.14 14.29
CA ASP A 282 9.58 -0.51 13.51
C ASP A 282 8.99 0.74 14.20
N ASP A 283 9.35 1.02 15.46
CA ASP A 283 8.72 2.08 16.26
C ASP A 283 8.88 3.46 15.59
N ALA A 284 10.05 3.73 15.01
CA ALA A 284 10.33 4.99 14.32
C ALA A 284 9.53 5.17 13.03
N VAL A 285 9.11 4.08 12.38
CA VAL A 285 8.27 4.15 11.18
C VAL A 285 6.78 4.13 11.52
N ARG A 286 6.41 3.83 12.78
CA ARG A 286 5.03 3.81 13.30
C ARG A 286 4.80 4.88 14.39
N PRO A 287 5.10 6.17 14.14
CA PRO A 287 4.97 7.22 15.14
C PRO A 287 3.52 7.40 15.58
N GLU A 288 3.33 7.82 16.83
CA GLU A 288 2.02 8.25 17.30
C GLU A 288 1.58 9.54 16.59
N PHE A 289 0.33 9.56 16.10
CA PHE A 289 -0.27 10.75 15.51
C PHE A 289 -0.68 11.72 16.61
N GLY A 290 0.05 12.83 16.69
CA GLY A 290 -0.24 13.98 17.53
C GLY A 290 -1.39 14.84 16.97
N SER A 291 -1.25 16.15 17.04
CA SER A 291 -2.12 17.09 16.30
C SER A 291 -1.63 17.27 14.87
N ARG A 292 -2.53 17.69 13.97
CA ARG A 292 -2.17 18.15 12.62
C ARG A 292 -1.08 19.23 12.71
N PRO A 293 -0.01 19.15 11.90
CA PRO A 293 0.95 20.24 11.78
C PRO A 293 0.26 21.54 11.35
N ASP A 294 0.63 22.66 11.97
CA ASP A 294 0.10 23.98 11.62
C ASP A 294 0.86 24.60 10.44
N GLY A 295 0.14 25.33 9.58
CA GLY A 295 0.73 26.13 8.50
C GLY A 295 0.77 25.43 7.13
N PRO A 296 1.18 26.17 6.09
CA PRO A 296 1.34 25.62 4.75
C PRO A 296 2.54 24.65 4.70
N ASP A 297 2.39 23.56 3.96
CA ASP A 297 3.44 22.58 3.71
C ASP A 297 3.47 22.24 2.21
N ASP A 298 4.64 22.38 1.59
CA ASP A 298 4.82 22.17 0.16
C ASP A 298 4.65 20.70 -0.22
N THR A 299 5.05 19.76 0.65
CA THR A 299 4.87 18.32 0.44
C THR A 299 3.37 17.97 0.46
N LEU A 300 2.62 18.51 1.42
CA LEU A 300 1.17 18.31 1.51
C LEU A 300 0.47 18.89 0.28
N SER A 301 0.85 20.10 -0.11
CA SER A 301 0.29 20.79 -1.28
C SER A 301 0.55 20.00 -2.56
N LEU A 302 1.75 19.43 -2.72
CA LEU A 302 2.09 18.57 -3.85
C LEU A 302 1.29 17.27 -3.85
N HIS A 303 1.10 16.62 -2.70
CA HIS A 303 0.22 15.45 -2.57
C HIS A 303 -1.20 15.79 -3.03
N GLN A 304 -1.80 16.86 -2.50
CA GLN A 304 -3.14 17.30 -2.87
C GLN A 304 -3.26 17.58 -4.38
N TYR A 305 -2.26 18.26 -4.95
CA TYR A 305 -2.24 18.57 -6.38
C TYR A 305 -2.21 17.29 -7.22
N LEU A 306 -1.27 16.38 -6.95
CA LEU A 306 -1.06 15.16 -7.74
C LEU A 306 -2.19 14.14 -7.54
N ILE A 307 -2.75 14.04 -6.33
CA ILE A 307 -3.97 13.26 -6.09
C ILE A 307 -5.12 13.85 -6.89
N GLY A 308 -5.29 15.18 -6.88
CA GLY A 308 -6.29 15.87 -7.68
C GLY A 308 -6.11 15.63 -9.19
N LEU A 309 -4.87 15.66 -9.69
CA LEU A 309 -4.53 15.33 -11.07
C LEU A 309 -4.94 13.90 -11.42
N ARG A 310 -4.60 12.94 -10.56
CA ARG A 310 -4.95 11.53 -10.75
C ARG A 310 -6.45 11.31 -10.76
N ARG A 311 -7.19 11.99 -9.87
CA ARG A 311 -8.67 11.91 -9.80
C ARG A 311 -9.35 12.44 -11.07
N ARG A 312 -8.79 13.47 -11.71
CA ARG A 312 -9.29 13.99 -13.00
C ARG A 312 -8.94 13.08 -14.18
N ASN A 313 -7.94 12.22 -14.02
CA ASN A 313 -7.43 11.31 -15.02
C ASN A 313 -7.58 9.86 -14.54
N ALA A 314 -8.83 9.40 -14.35
CA ALA A 314 -9.11 8.08 -13.80
C ALA A 314 -8.49 6.92 -14.60
N TRP A 315 -8.20 7.14 -15.90
CA TRP A 315 -7.48 6.21 -16.77
C TRP A 315 -6.05 5.90 -16.26
N LEU A 316 -5.46 6.75 -15.42
CA LEU A 316 -4.17 6.48 -14.76
C LEU A 316 -4.20 5.25 -13.87
N HIS A 317 -5.39 4.79 -13.43
CA HIS A 317 -5.51 3.58 -12.62
C HIS A 317 -4.95 2.35 -13.35
N THR A 318 -5.14 2.25 -14.66
CA THR A 318 -4.72 1.14 -15.52
C THR A 318 -3.63 1.51 -16.52
N ALA A 319 -3.05 2.70 -16.41
CA ALA A 319 -2.08 3.22 -17.36
C ALA A 319 -0.76 2.46 -17.36
N THR A 320 -0.24 2.18 -18.55
CA THR A 320 1.09 1.59 -18.75
C THR A 320 2.13 2.68 -19.03
N THR A 321 3.38 2.42 -18.64
CA THR A 321 4.50 3.36 -18.76
C THR A 321 5.49 2.95 -19.85
N GLU A 322 5.94 3.89 -20.67
CA GLU A 322 6.91 3.68 -21.75
C GLU A 322 7.97 4.77 -21.74
N ALA A 323 9.25 4.37 -21.82
CA ALA A 323 10.36 5.31 -21.93
C ALA A 323 10.35 6.07 -23.27
N LEU A 324 10.48 7.39 -23.21
CA LEU A 324 10.70 8.26 -24.36
C LEU A 324 12.18 8.69 -24.45
N GLN A 325 12.79 8.98 -23.29
CA GLN A 325 14.21 9.28 -23.16
C GLN A 325 14.70 8.74 -21.82
N LEU A 326 15.83 8.04 -21.83
CA LEU A 326 16.33 7.35 -20.65
C LEU A 326 17.85 7.47 -20.57
N SER A 327 18.32 7.90 -19.40
CA SER A 327 19.71 7.86 -18.98
C SER A 327 19.77 7.49 -17.50
N ASN A 328 20.98 7.39 -16.93
CA ASN A 328 21.16 7.15 -15.50
C ASN A 328 20.42 8.17 -14.61
N THR A 329 20.51 9.45 -14.96
CA THR A 329 20.03 10.58 -14.12
C THR A 329 18.84 11.33 -14.71
N GLY A 330 18.38 10.95 -15.90
CA GLY A 330 17.27 11.58 -16.59
C GLY A 330 16.27 10.55 -17.13
N TYR A 331 14.99 10.73 -16.82
CA TYR A 331 13.94 9.83 -17.31
C TYR A 331 12.73 10.61 -17.79
N VAL A 332 12.43 10.46 -19.07
CA VAL A 332 11.20 10.97 -19.69
C VAL A 332 10.38 9.76 -20.09
N TYR A 333 9.19 9.63 -19.52
CA TYR A 333 8.27 8.54 -19.83
C TYR A 333 6.88 9.05 -20.19
N ARG A 334 6.20 8.29 -21.03
CA ARG A 334 4.77 8.42 -21.27
C ARG A 334 4.03 7.42 -20.39
N THR A 335 3.02 7.87 -19.68
CA THR A 335 2.05 7.04 -18.97
C THR A 335 0.68 7.24 -19.61
N GLY A 336 0.01 6.18 -20.03
CA GLY A 336 -1.21 6.32 -20.84
C GLY A 336 -2.08 5.08 -20.93
N THR A 337 -3.32 5.29 -21.39
CA THR A 337 -4.26 4.24 -21.82
C THR A 337 -5.02 4.73 -23.05
N GLY A 338 -4.91 4.01 -24.16
CA GLY A 338 -5.56 4.42 -25.41
C GLY A 338 -5.03 5.77 -25.92
N THR A 339 -5.90 6.77 -26.03
CA THR A 339 -5.55 8.13 -26.47
C THR A 339 -5.16 9.06 -25.32
N ASP A 340 -5.47 8.69 -24.09
CA ASP A 340 -5.16 9.51 -22.92
C ASP A 340 -3.74 9.21 -22.44
N SER A 341 -2.94 10.25 -22.22
CA SER A 341 -1.59 10.10 -21.71
C SER A 341 -1.07 11.36 -21.02
N LEU A 342 -0.10 11.17 -20.14
CA LEU A 342 0.77 12.23 -19.64
C LEU A 342 2.21 11.90 -20.06
N VAL A 343 3.01 12.94 -20.27
CA VAL A 343 4.47 12.82 -20.33
C VAL A 343 5.04 13.37 -19.03
N VAL A 344 5.92 12.59 -18.39
CA VAL A 344 6.60 12.97 -17.16
C VAL A 344 8.08 12.95 -17.41
N ALA A 345 8.76 14.02 -17.00
CA ALA A 345 10.21 14.16 -17.09
C ALA A 345 10.79 14.33 -15.68
N LEU A 346 11.78 13.50 -15.35
CA LEU A 346 12.48 13.48 -14.07
C LEU A 346 13.98 13.71 -14.32
N ASN A 347 14.57 14.65 -13.58
CA ASN A 347 16.01 14.89 -13.59
C ASN A 347 16.53 14.81 -12.15
N ILE A 348 17.50 13.93 -11.90
CA ILE A 348 18.22 13.82 -10.63
C ILE A 348 19.69 14.24 -10.75
N GLY A 349 20.12 14.69 -11.93
CA GLY A 349 21.47 15.19 -12.17
C GLY A 349 21.65 16.66 -11.77
N ASP A 350 22.91 17.07 -11.63
CA ASP A 350 23.32 18.44 -11.27
C ASP A 350 23.22 19.43 -12.45
N ALA A 351 22.99 18.95 -13.67
CA ALA A 351 22.85 19.76 -14.87
C ALA A 351 21.41 19.75 -15.39
N PRO A 352 20.94 20.82 -16.07
CA PRO A 352 19.65 20.81 -16.74
C PRO A 352 19.55 19.67 -17.77
N MET A 353 18.39 19.00 -17.80
CA MET A 353 18.09 17.96 -18.79
C MET A 353 17.19 18.53 -19.89
N ASN A 354 17.60 18.39 -21.14
CA ASN A 354 16.75 18.67 -22.28
C ASN A 354 15.95 17.42 -22.66
N ALA A 355 14.68 17.61 -23.03
CA ALA A 355 13.78 16.56 -23.49
C ALA A 355 12.94 17.04 -24.67
N ASP A 356 12.85 16.22 -25.73
CA ASP A 356 11.96 16.44 -26.86
C ASP A 356 10.67 15.65 -26.66
N LEU A 357 9.52 16.35 -26.74
CA LEU A 357 8.21 15.72 -26.61
C LEU A 357 7.74 15.16 -27.97
N PRO A 358 7.05 14.01 -27.99
CA PRO A 358 6.51 13.44 -29.23
C PRO A 358 5.50 14.37 -29.94
N ALA A 359 4.83 15.21 -29.17
CA ALA A 359 3.90 16.23 -29.65
C ALA A 359 3.90 17.44 -28.69
N ALA A 360 3.45 18.59 -29.18
CA ALA A 360 3.34 19.79 -28.35
C ALA A 360 2.22 19.64 -27.30
N GLY A 361 2.62 19.60 -26.03
CA GLY A 361 1.74 19.42 -24.87
C GLY A 361 1.76 20.62 -23.95
N ARG A 362 0.90 20.60 -22.93
CA ARG A 362 0.75 21.68 -21.96
C ARG A 362 1.43 21.31 -20.65
N VAL A 363 2.35 22.14 -20.16
CA VAL A 363 2.94 21.93 -18.82
C VAL A 363 1.85 22.17 -17.77
N ILE A 364 1.59 21.16 -16.95
CA ILE A 364 0.57 21.22 -15.89
C ILE A 364 1.16 21.26 -14.49
N ALA A 365 2.39 20.78 -14.29
CA ALA A 365 3.10 20.81 -13.01
C ALA A 365 4.61 20.66 -13.19
N GLY A 366 5.40 21.18 -12.25
CA GLY A 366 6.85 20.98 -12.22
C GLY A 366 7.55 21.73 -11.09
N SER A 367 8.82 21.39 -10.83
CA SER A 367 9.65 22.04 -9.80
C SER A 367 9.84 23.52 -10.13
N GLY A 368 9.33 24.41 -9.27
CA GLY A 368 9.44 25.87 -9.45
C GLY A 368 8.54 26.48 -10.52
N ALA A 369 7.40 25.83 -10.84
CA ALA A 369 6.51 26.15 -11.96
C ALA A 369 6.24 27.66 -12.23
N PRO A 370 6.68 28.21 -13.38
CA PRO A 370 5.99 29.30 -14.08
C PRO A 370 4.78 28.74 -14.87
N PRO A 371 3.91 29.59 -15.47
CA PRO A 371 2.56 29.19 -15.86
C PRO A 371 2.51 28.24 -17.08
N VAL A 372 1.28 27.84 -17.37
CA VAL A 372 0.84 26.99 -18.47
C VAL A 372 1.42 27.42 -19.83
N ASP A 373 2.57 26.89 -20.18
CA ASP A 373 3.17 27.03 -21.51
C ASP A 373 2.93 25.76 -22.33
N ARG A 374 2.58 25.94 -23.60
CA ARG A 374 2.53 24.84 -24.55
C ARG A 374 3.92 24.66 -25.14
N VAL A 375 4.50 23.50 -24.92
CA VAL A 375 5.91 23.23 -25.24
C VAL A 375 6.04 21.98 -26.09
N GLN A 376 7.04 21.97 -26.97
CA GLN A 376 7.49 20.76 -27.68
C GLN A 376 8.90 20.34 -27.23
N GLN A 377 9.65 21.26 -26.64
CA GLN A 377 10.95 21.03 -26.02
C GLN A 377 10.90 21.48 -24.57
N LEU A 378 11.52 20.71 -23.70
CA LEU A 378 11.44 20.91 -22.26
C LEU A 378 12.84 20.93 -21.66
N VAL A 379 13.07 21.88 -20.75
CA VAL A 379 14.29 21.96 -19.94
C VAL A 379 13.90 21.67 -18.50
N VAL A 380 14.26 20.49 -18.01
CA VAL A 380 14.06 20.12 -16.60
C VAL A 380 15.25 20.65 -15.80
N PRO A 381 15.04 21.48 -14.76
CA PRO A 381 16.14 21.96 -13.94
C PRO A 381 16.85 20.81 -13.22
N PRO A 382 18.09 21.02 -12.74
CA PRO A 382 18.78 20.06 -11.87
C PRO A 382 17.89 19.64 -10.69
N HIS A 383 17.83 18.34 -10.41
CA HIS A 383 16.96 17.78 -9.36
C HIS A 383 15.48 18.20 -9.50
N GLY A 384 15.02 18.45 -10.73
CA GLY A 384 13.66 18.86 -11.01
C GLY A 384 12.81 17.77 -11.66
N TRP A 385 11.52 18.05 -11.77
CA TRP A 385 10.56 17.23 -12.52
C TRP A 385 9.53 18.11 -13.23
N VAL A 386 8.91 17.59 -14.29
CA VAL A 386 7.83 18.26 -15.03
C VAL A 386 6.80 17.24 -15.53
N ILE A 387 5.51 17.61 -15.53
CA ILE A 387 4.39 16.83 -16.09
C ILE A 387 3.72 17.63 -17.20
N VAL A 388 3.47 16.97 -18.31
CA VAL A 388 2.85 17.51 -19.53
C VAL A 388 1.62 16.68 -19.90
N ASP A 389 0.53 17.39 -20.22
CA ASP A 389 -0.76 16.89 -20.74
C ASP A 389 -0.81 16.98 -22.27
#